data_AF-R1EU55-F1
#
_entry.id   AF-R1EU55-F1
#
_cell.length_a   1.000
_cell.length_b   1.000
_cell.length_c   1.000
_cell.angle_alpha   90.00
_cell.angle_beta   90.00
_cell.angle_gamma   90.00
#
_symmetry.space_group_name_H-M   'P 1'
#
loop_
_entity.id
_entity.type
_entity.pdbx_description
1 polymer ?
#
loop_
_entity_poly.entity_id
_entity_poly.type
_entity_poly.pdbx_seq_one_letter_code
_entity_poly.pdbx_strand_id
1 'polypeptide(L)'
;MTRLPDGAFFQRTSLVSVTSVTFPSSLVSIGHDAFAGCTSLVSVDLPASLTSIGNAAFHSCSALGSIAFPADLVSISWGAFFGCASLVSIDLPAGLVSIGHDAFAGCCSLGSVTFPASLTSIGDHAFARCSALTTVTFPAGLTSIGKHAFYLCSSLARVTVPDTATIGDEAFDSETTVLRLLPASMRDLQRWYEAVDGALAYKRCRPLLYGWLERAQTRLGSYGPDGAARQRDLEEFEGDFGHLALHSD
;
A
#
# COMPACT_ATOMS: atom_id res chain seq x y z
N MET A 1 15.53 -14.88 20.66
CA MET A 1 15.63 -15.69 19.42
C MET A 1 15.92 -14.70 18.30
N THR A 2 17.11 -14.75 17.70
CA THR A 2 17.55 -13.73 16.74
C THR A 2 17.19 -14.06 15.29
N ARG A 3 16.77 -15.29 15.01
CA ARG A 3 16.33 -15.73 13.68
C ARG A 3 15.14 -16.66 13.80
N LEU A 4 14.15 -16.50 12.93
CA LEU A 4 13.08 -17.46 12.72
C LEU A 4 13.52 -18.42 11.59
N PRO A 5 13.52 -19.74 11.81
CA PRO A 5 14.00 -20.69 10.81
C PRO A 5 13.05 -20.80 9.62
N ASP A 6 13.58 -21.38 8.54
CA ASP A 6 12.81 -21.68 7.34
C ASP A 6 11.60 -22.58 7.67
N GLY A 7 10.45 -22.28 7.06
CA GLY A 7 9.22 -23.06 7.21
C GLY A 7 8.65 -23.15 8.63
N ALA A 8 9.03 -22.25 9.56
CA ALA A 8 8.65 -22.32 10.98
C ALA A 8 7.14 -22.54 11.24
N PHE A 9 6.30 -21.92 10.42
CA PHE A 9 4.83 -22.00 10.46
C PHE A 9 4.23 -22.43 9.11
N PHE A 10 5.00 -23.08 8.25
CA PHE A 10 4.56 -23.49 6.91
C PHE A 10 3.23 -24.26 6.94
N GLN A 11 2.27 -23.83 6.10
CA GLN A 11 0.93 -24.39 5.92
C GLN A 11 0.15 -24.60 7.23
N ARG A 12 0.37 -23.78 8.26
CA ARG A 12 -0.44 -23.82 9.49
C ARG A 12 -1.84 -23.26 9.25
N THR A 13 -2.69 -24.05 8.59
CA THR A 13 -4.02 -23.67 8.10
C THR A 13 -5.18 -24.07 9.02
N SER A 14 -5.02 -25.06 9.91
CA SER A 14 -6.22 -25.73 10.47
C SER A 14 -6.24 -26.13 11.96
N LEU A 15 -5.27 -25.83 12.84
CA LEU A 15 -5.37 -26.28 14.25
C LEU A 15 -4.89 -25.32 15.35
N VAL A 16 -4.25 -24.21 15.01
CA VAL A 16 -4.06 -23.05 15.89
C VAL A 16 -4.07 -21.86 14.94
N SER A 17 -5.19 -21.15 14.85
CA SER A 17 -5.31 -19.97 14.00
C SER A 17 -4.36 -18.91 14.53
N VAL A 18 -3.15 -18.87 13.98
CA VAL A 18 -2.23 -17.77 14.23
C VAL A 18 -2.79 -16.58 13.46
N THR A 19 -3.74 -15.88 14.09
CA THR A 19 -4.38 -14.68 13.54
C THR A 19 -3.43 -13.49 13.62
N SER A 20 -2.55 -13.48 14.62
CA SER A 20 -1.47 -12.53 14.77
C SER A 20 -0.19 -13.21 15.27
N VAL A 21 0.95 -12.67 14.85
CA VAL A 21 2.28 -13.06 15.33
C VAL A 21 2.95 -11.83 15.92
N THR A 22 3.45 -11.95 17.14
CA THR A 22 4.34 -10.96 17.75
C THR A 22 5.74 -11.55 17.87
N PHE A 23 6.74 -10.78 17.48
CA PHE A 23 8.13 -11.21 17.52
C PHE A 23 8.88 -10.56 18.67
N PRO A 24 9.90 -11.23 19.24
CA PRO A 24 10.78 -10.57 20.18
C PRO A 24 11.56 -9.45 19.47
N SER A 25 11.81 -8.36 20.18
CA SER A 25 12.61 -7.21 19.67
C SER A 25 14.05 -7.55 19.29
N SER A 26 14.51 -8.77 19.56
CA SER A 26 15.82 -9.29 19.15
C SER A 26 15.81 -10.03 17.82
N LEU A 27 14.66 -10.19 17.16
CA LEU A 27 14.56 -10.92 15.90
C LEU A 27 15.15 -10.10 14.74
N VAL A 28 16.19 -10.64 14.10
CA VAL A 28 16.95 -9.98 13.02
C VAL A 28 16.54 -10.50 11.65
N SER A 29 16.12 -11.77 11.52
CA SER A 29 15.73 -12.34 10.23
C SER A 29 14.57 -13.33 10.32
N ILE A 30 13.72 -13.32 9.28
CA ILE A 30 12.71 -14.34 9.01
C ILE A 30 13.20 -15.26 7.89
N GLY A 31 13.15 -16.58 8.12
CA GLY A 31 13.59 -17.60 7.16
C GLY A 31 12.67 -17.73 5.95
N HIS A 32 13.10 -18.55 5.00
CA HIS A 32 12.35 -18.87 3.79
C HIS A 32 11.05 -19.59 4.15
N ASP A 33 9.96 -19.27 3.44
CA ASP A 33 8.66 -19.93 3.61
C ASP A 33 8.11 -19.93 5.05
N ALA A 34 8.62 -19.07 5.94
CA ALA A 34 8.39 -19.17 7.38
C ALA A 34 6.92 -19.13 7.77
N PHE A 35 6.08 -18.40 7.04
CA PHE A 35 4.63 -18.31 7.18
C PHE A 35 3.90 -18.70 5.89
N ALA A 36 4.58 -19.34 4.94
CA ALA A 36 3.95 -19.66 3.66
C ALA A 36 2.75 -20.58 3.86
N GLY A 37 1.61 -20.20 3.29
CA GLY A 37 0.33 -20.90 3.43
C GLY A 37 -0.40 -20.67 4.75
N CYS A 38 0.01 -19.71 5.59
CA CYS A 38 -0.76 -19.30 6.76
C CYS A 38 -1.99 -18.48 6.35
N THR A 39 -3.02 -19.15 5.81
CA THR A 39 -4.21 -18.51 5.22
C THR A 39 -5.12 -17.79 6.22
N SER A 40 -4.96 -18.05 7.53
CA SER A 40 -5.70 -17.36 8.61
C SER A 40 -4.92 -16.21 9.28
N LEU A 41 -3.70 -15.93 8.84
CA LEU A 41 -2.88 -14.85 9.39
C LEU A 41 -3.40 -13.51 8.92
N VAL A 42 -3.88 -12.67 9.84
CA VAL A 42 -4.54 -11.40 9.54
C VAL A 42 -3.57 -10.22 9.66
N SER A 43 -2.68 -10.27 10.65
CA SER A 43 -1.69 -9.23 10.90
C SER A 43 -0.36 -9.79 11.39
N VAL A 44 0.71 -9.07 11.08
CA VAL A 44 2.07 -9.40 11.51
C VAL A 44 2.76 -8.11 11.97
N ASP A 45 3.24 -8.11 13.19
CA ASP A 45 4.01 -6.98 13.73
C ASP A 45 5.51 -7.29 13.61
N LEU A 46 6.15 -6.74 12.57
CA LEU A 46 7.58 -6.94 12.31
C LEU A 46 8.41 -6.05 13.24
N PRO A 47 9.38 -6.61 13.99
CA PRO A 47 10.14 -5.84 14.94
C PRO A 47 11.12 -4.90 14.21
N ALA A 48 11.39 -3.73 14.80
CA ALA A 48 12.28 -2.72 14.21
C ALA A 48 13.70 -3.22 13.94
N SER A 49 14.16 -4.26 14.65
CA SER A 49 15.48 -4.89 14.47
C SER A 49 15.55 -5.86 13.29
N LEU A 50 14.43 -6.13 12.62
CA LEU A 50 14.37 -7.06 11.50
C LEU A 50 15.01 -6.43 10.26
N THR A 51 16.10 -7.03 9.80
CA THR A 51 16.85 -6.54 8.63
C THR A 51 16.63 -7.39 7.38
N SER A 52 15.99 -8.56 7.50
CA SER A 52 15.83 -9.49 6.39
C SER A 52 14.55 -10.33 6.50
N ILE A 53 13.81 -10.38 5.39
CA ILE A 53 12.66 -11.26 5.17
C ILE A 53 13.06 -12.26 4.08
N GLY A 54 12.95 -13.55 4.39
CA GLY A 54 13.28 -14.64 3.47
C GLY A 54 12.38 -14.71 2.25
N ASN A 55 12.84 -15.43 1.23
CA ASN A 55 12.04 -15.79 0.06
C ASN A 55 10.73 -16.47 0.48
N ALA A 56 9.63 -16.07 -0.15
CA ALA A 56 8.29 -16.60 0.09
C ALA A 56 7.84 -16.59 1.57
N ALA A 57 8.43 -15.75 2.42
CA ALA A 57 8.18 -15.80 3.87
C ALA A 57 6.70 -15.70 4.26
N PHE A 58 5.88 -14.95 3.53
CA PHE A 58 4.43 -14.82 3.74
C PHE A 58 3.62 -15.23 2.49
N HIS A 59 4.19 -16.11 1.67
CA HIS A 59 3.53 -16.60 0.46
C HIS A 59 2.17 -17.23 0.78
N SER A 60 1.12 -16.86 0.05
CA SER A 60 -0.25 -17.35 0.21
C SER A 60 -0.85 -17.11 1.62
N CYS A 61 -0.41 -16.08 2.34
CA CYS A 61 -1.10 -15.56 3.52
C CYS A 61 -2.36 -14.76 3.11
N SER A 62 -3.36 -15.46 2.58
CA SER A 62 -4.51 -14.85 1.92
C SER A 62 -5.34 -13.88 2.77
N ALA A 63 -5.35 -14.04 4.10
CA ALA A 63 -6.07 -13.17 5.02
C ALA A 63 -5.25 -11.97 5.54
N LEU A 64 -3.97 -11.86 5.16
CA LEU A 64 -3.10 -10.79 5.65
C LEU A 64 -3.56 -9.46 5.07
N GLY A 65 -4.14 -8.60 5.92
CA GLY A 65 -4.81 -7.37 5.50
C GLY A 65 -3.89 -6.15 5.48
N SER A 66 -2.90 -6.13 6.37
CA SER A 66 -1.92 -5.06 6.50
C SER A 66 -0.58 -5.62 6.98
N ILE A 67 0.49 -4.88 6.67
CA ILE A 67 1.83 -5.17 7.17
C ILE A 67 2.58 -3.87 7.41
N ALA A 68 3.21 -3.76 8.58
CA ALA A 68 4.14 -2.69 8.89
C ALA A 68 5.57 -3.18 8.63
N PHE A 69 6.27 -2.54 7.71
CA PHE A 69 7.66 -2.87 7.40
C PHE A 69 8.63 -2.19 8.39
N PRO A 70 9.75 -2.85 8.75
CA PRO A 70 10.79 -2.22 9.54
C PRO A 70 11.47 -1.09 8.74
N ALA A 71 11.78 0.02 9.41
CA ALA A 71 12.35 1.21 8.76
C ALA A 71 13.68 0.94 8.02
N ASP A 72 14.49 0.01 8.54
CA ASP A 72 15.81 -0.34 8.00
C ASP A 72 15.77 -1.47 6.97
N LEU A 73 14.58 -1.91 6.53
CA LEU A 73 14.47 -2.95 5.51
C LEU A 73 14.90 -2.42 4.13
N VAL A 74 15.96 -3.01 3.58
CA VAL A 74 16.57 -2.56 2.33
C VAL A 74 15.96 -3.21 1.09
N SER A 75 15.41 -4.43 1.22
CA SER A 75 14.86 -5.17 0.09
C SER A 75 13.70 -6.09 0.49
N ILE A 76 12.75 -6.26 -0.42
CA ILE A 76 11.70 -7.29 -0.32
C ILE A 76 12.07 -8.44 -1.24
N SER A 77 12.19 -9.64 -0.68
CA SER A 77 12.71 -10.83 -1.36
C SER A 77 11.69 -11.46 -2.32
N TRP A 78 12.15 -12.45 -3.08
CA TRP A 78 11.33 -13.19 -4.05
C TRP A 78 10.06 -13.75 -3.42
N GLY A 79 8.90 -13.48 -4.03
CA GLY A 79 7.60 -14.03 -3.63
C GLY A 79 7.18 -13.74 -2.19
N ALA A 80 7.80 -12.79 -1.49
CA ALA A 80 7.66 -12.60 -0.05
C ALA A 80 6.19 -12.47 0.42
N PHE A 81 5.33 -11.85 -0.38
CA PHE A 81 3.90 -11.63 -0.14
C PHE A 81 3.04 -12.08 -1.32
N PHE A 82 3.53 -13.03 -2.14
CA PHE A 82 2.77 -13.57 -3.25
C PHE A 82 1.43 -14.11 -2.75
N GLY A 83 0.31 -13.75 -3.37
CA GLY A 83 -1.01 -14.27 -3.05
C GLY A 83 -1.59 -13.79 -1.71
N CYS A 84 -1.04 -12.73 -1.10
CA CYS A 84 -1.68 -12.04 0.03
C CYS A 84 -2.90 -11.25 -0.46
N ALA A 85 -3.97 -11.96 -0.81
CA ALA A 85 -5.12 -11.43 -1.54
C ALA A 85 -5.87 -10.32 -0.79
N SER A 86 -5.91 -10.37 0.55
CA SER A 86 -6.56 -9.36 1.39
C SER A 86 -5.73 -8.12 1.69
N LEU A 87 -4.47 -8.04 1.23
CA LEU A 87 -3.59 -6.91 1.53
C LEU A 87 -4.10 -5.65 0.81
N VAL A 88 -4.54 -4.63 1.58
CA VAL A 88 -5.21 -3.44 1.02
C VAL A 88 -4.25 -2.29 0.74
N SER A 89 -3.27 -2.10 1.61
CA SER A 89 -2.24 -1.06 1.52
C SER A 89 -0.90 -1.60 2.00
N ILE A 90 0.18 -0.99 1.51
CA ILE A 90 1.55 -1.27 1.94
C ILE A 90 2.29 0.04 2.16
N ASP A 91 2.88 0.18 3.36
CA ASP A 91 3.72 1.32 3.71
C ASP A 91 5.18 0.91 3.59
N LEU A 92 5.77 1.16 2.41
CA LEU A 92 7.14 0.75 2.11
C LEU A 92 8.16 1.63 2.84
N PRO A 93 9.22 1.04 3.42
CA PRO A 93 10.18 1.79 4.22
C PRO A 93 11.01 2.74 3.36
N ALA A 94 11.35 3.91 3.90
CA ALA A 94 12.03 4.98 3.16
C ALA A 94 13.40 4.56 2.58
N GLY A 95 14.04 3.54 3.17
CA GLY A 95 15.32 2.97 2.72
C GLY A 95 15.22 1.82 1.72
N LEU A 96 14.02 1.44 1.28
CA LEU A 96 13.83 0.29 0.39
C LEU A 96 14.42 0.54 -1.01
N VAL A 97 15.42 -0.25 -1.39
CA VAL A 97 16.15 -0.13 -2.66
C VAL A 97 15.56 -1.02 -3.75
N SER A 98 15.07 -2.22 -3.40
CA SER A 98 14.58 -3.19 -4.38
C SER A 98 13.39 -4.02 -3.93
N ILE A 99 12.54 -4.36 -4.90
CA ILE A 99 11.43 -5.30 -4.76
C ILE A 99 11.71 -6.49 -5.69
N GLY A 100 11.77 -7.68 -5.13
CA GLY A 100 12.10 -8.92 -5.85
C GLY A 100 10.99 -9.41 -6.78
N HIS A 101 11.30 -10.44 -7.58
CA HIS A 101 10.31 -11.03 -8.47
C HIS A 101 9.15 -11.62 -7.67
N ASP A 102 7.94 -11.51 -8.22
CA ASP A 102 6.69 -12.04 -7.64
C ASP A 102 6.34 -11.51 -6.23
N ALA A 103 7.05 -10.50 -5.71
CA ALA A 103 7.01 -10.10 -4.31
C ALA A 103 5.61 -9.82 -3.76
N PHE A 104 4.74 -9.19 -4.55
CA PHE A 104 3.35 -8.86 -4.24
C PHE A 104 2.38 -9.35 -5.32
N ALA A 105 2.79 -10.33 -6.15
CA ALA A 105 1.91 -10.82 -7.20
C ALA A 105 0.66 -11.48 -6.60
N GLY A 106 -0.52 -11.18 -7.14
CA GLY A 106 -1.80 -11.70 -6.65
C GLY A 106 -2.32 -11.03 -5.37
N CYS A 107 -1.78 -9.87 -4.97
CA CYS A 107 -2.39 -9.01 -3.95
C CYS A 107 -3.62 -8.28 -4.53
N CYS A 108 -4.70 -9.02 -4.78
CA CYS A 108 -5.86 -8.53 -5.54
C CYS A 108 -6.59 -7.34 -4.90
N SER A 109 -6.50 -7.16 -3.58
CA SER A 109 -7.10 -6.02 -2.84
C SER A 109 -6.20 -4.80 -2.73
N LEU A 110 -4.95 -4.85 -3.19
CA LEU A 110 -4.00 -3.75 -3.05
C LEU A 110 -4.42 -2.58 -3.94
N GLY A 111 -4.89 -1.49 -3.32
CA GLY A 111 -5.56 -0.39 -4.04
C GLY A 111 -4.62 0.68 -4.59
N SER A 112 -3.54 0.97 -3.84
CA SER A 112 -2.54 1.97 -4.19
C SER A 112 -1.18 1.60 -3.61
N VAL A 113 -0.11 2.06 -4.26
CA VAL A 113 1.27 1.89 -3.77
C VAL A 113 2.06 3.18 -3.98
N THR A 114 2.64 3.67 -2.88
CA THR A 114 3.60 4.78 -2.91
C THR A 114 5.00 4.21 -2.72
N PHE A 115 5.84 4.33 -3.75
CA PHE A 115 7.21 3.86 -3.68
C PHE A 115 8.15 4.90 -3.04
N PRO A 116 9.10 4.47 -2.20
CA PRO A 116 10.04 5.39 -1.56
C PRO A 116 11.04 5.93 -2.58
N ALA A 117 11.56 7.14 -2.33
CA ALA A 117 12.49 7.83 -3.23
C ALA A 117 13.79 7.06 -3.50
N SER A 118 14.16 6.13 -2.61
CA SER A 118 15.34 5.27 -2.68
C SER A 118 15.18 4.05 -3.59
N LEU A 119 13.95 3.71 -4.02
CA LEU A 119 13.69 2.51 -4.81
C LEU A 119 14.29 2.64 -6.21
N THR A 120 15.18 1.72 -6.57
CA THR A 120 15.88 1.72 -7.86
C THR A 120 15.39 0.64 -8.82
N SER A 121 14.78 -0.44 -8.33
CA SER A 121 14.40 -1.58 -9.16
C SER A 121 13.15 -2.32 -8.67
N ILE A 122 12.27 -2.69 -9.61
CA ILE A 122 11.11 -3.55 -9.41
C ILE A 122 11.29 -4.82 -10.24
N GLY A 123 11.23 -5.99 -9.61
CA GLY A 123 11.44 -7.28 -10.26
C GLY A 123 10.30 -7.73 -11.17
N ASP A 124 10.53 -8.83 -11.89
CA ASP A 124 9.52 -9.39 -12.79
C ASP A 124 8.28 -9.85 -12.01
N HIS A 125 7.11 -9.63 -12.57
CA HIS A 125 5.81 -9.96 -11.95
C HIS A 125 5.59 -9.39 -10.54
N ALA A 126 6.40 -8.43 -10.06
CA ALA A 126 6.41 -8.00 -8.67
C ALA A 126 5.02 -7.58 -8.13
N PHE A 127 4.17 -7.01 -8.97
CA PHE A 127 2.79 -6.60 -8.68
C PHE A 127 1.79 -7.19 -9.68
N ALA A 128 2.13 -8.32 -10.33
CA ALA A 128 1.23 -8.93 -11.31
C ALA A 128 -0.09 -9.34 -10.65
N ARG A 129 -1.22 -9.17 -11.34
CA ARG A 129 -2.58 -9.51 -10.88
C ARG A 129 -3.05 -8.73 -9.64
N CYS A 130 -2.47 -7.56 -9.36
CA CYS A 130 -3.03 -6.63 -8.37
C CYS A 130 -4.23 -5.88 -8.98
N SER A 131 -5.36 -6.58 -9.15
CA SER A 131 -6.52 -6.07 -9.91
C SER A 131 -7.17 -4.81 -9.34
N ALA A 132 -7.06 -4.56 -8.03
CA ALA A 132 -7.56 -3.34 -7.40
C ALA A 132 -6.59 -2.14 -7.49
N LEU A 133 -5.38 -2.33 -8.01
CA LEU A 133 -4.35 -1.30 -8.05
C LEU A 133 -4.74 -0.22 -9.07
N THR A 134 -5.08 0.96 -8.57
CA THR A 134 -5.55 2.09 -9.40
C THR A 134 -4.49 3.15 -9.59
N THR A 135 -3.66 3.36 -8.57
CA THR A 135 -2.64 4.41 -8.54
C THR A 135 -1.29 3.84 -8.12
N VAL A 136 -0.27 4.22 -8.89
CA VAL A 136 1.13 3.89 -8.64
C VAL A 136 1.99 5.11 -8.90
N THR A 137 2.74 5.51 -7.89
CA THR A 137 3.66 6.66 -7.99
C THR A 137 5.09 6.16 -7.97
N PHE A 138 5.78 6.27 -9.10
CA PHE A 138 7.17 5.84 -9.25
C PHE A 138 8.15 6.94 -8.84
N PRO A 139 9.26 6.61 -8.15
CA PRO A 139 10.24 7.60 -7.74
C PRO A 139 11.15 7.98 -8.92
N ALA A 140 11.66 9.21 -8.91
CA ALA A 140 12.53 9.72 -9.97
C ALA A 140 13.84 8.92 -10.12
N GLY A 141 14.29 8.25 -9.06
CA GLY A 141 15.50 7.41 -9.05
C GLY A 141 15.29 6.00 -9.58
N LEU A 142 14.08 5.61 -9.99
CA LEU A 142 13.80 4.27 -10.50
C LEU A 142 14.53 4.04 -11.83
N THR A 143 15.25 2.93 -11.91
CA THR A 143 16.09 2.56 -13.06
C THR A 143 15.56 1.38 -13.86
N SER A 144 14.80 0.48 -13.23
CA SER A 144 14.25 -0.70 -13.90
C SER A 144 12.89 -1.13 -13.36
N ILE A 145 12.03 -1.54 -14.30
CA ILE A 145 10.75 -2.21 -14.08
C ILE A 145 10.81 -3.54 -14.84
N GLY A 146 10.67 -4.65 -14.11
CA GLY A 146 10.78 -5.99 -14.65
C GLY A 146 9.68 -6.37 -15.64
N LYS A 147 9.90 -7.50 -16.32
CA LYS A 147 8.92 -8.11 -17.23
C LYS A 147 7.64 -8.45 -16.46
N HIS A 148 6.48 -8.14 -17.04
CA HIS A 148 5.17 -8.36 -16.42
C HIS A 148 4.98 -7.75 -15.01
N ALA A 149 5.78 -6.76 -14.60
CA ALA A 149 5.78 -6.24 -13.22
C ALA A 149 4.39 -5.80 -12.72
N PHE A 150 3.55 -5.24 -13.58
CA PHE A 150 2.16 -4.82 -13.31
C PHE A 150 1.18 -5.46 -14.30
N TYR A 151 1.50 -6.66 -14.79
CA TYR A 151 0.63 -7.40 -15.72
C TYR A 151 -0.68 -7.80 -15.04
N LEU A 152 -1.81 -7.69 -15.73
CA LEU A 152 -3.16 -7.92 -15.21
C LEU A 152 -3.55 -7.01 -14.03
N CYS A 153 -2.95 -5.82 -13.92
CA CYS A 153 -3.41 -4.74 -13.05
C CYS A 153 -4.53 -3.97 -13.77
N SER A 154 -5.69 -4.61 -13.96
CA SER A 154 -6.76 -4.11 -14.83
C SER A 154 -7.38 -2.76 -14.43
N SER A 155 -7.22 -2.32 -13.17
CA SER A 155 -7.66 -1.00 -12.72
C SER A 155 -6.62 0.11 -12.94
N LEU A 156 -5.39 -0.23 -13.34
CA LEU A 156 -4.30 0.70 -13.51
C LEU A 156 -4.37 1.35 -14.90
N ALA A 157 -5.11 2.46 -14.98
CA ALA A 157 -5.38 3.12 -16.26
C ALA A 157 -4.20 3.95 -16.81
N ARG A 158 -3.40 4.54 -15.91
CA ARG A 158 -2.28 5.41 -16.30
C ARG A 158 -1.14 5.30 -15.30
N VAL A 159 0.08 5.31 -15.83
CA VAL A 159 1.30 5.40 -15.04
C VAL A 159 2.25 6.43 -15.63
N THR A 160 3.05 7.01 -14.75
CA THR A 160 4.12 7.94 -15.11
C THR A 160 5.44 7.33 -14.68
N VAL A 161 6.33 7.09 -15.63
CA VAL A 161 7.60 6.38 -15.42
C VAL A 161 8.75 7.35 -15.72
N PRO A 162 9.86 7.34 -14.95
CA PRO A 162 11.04 8.11 -15.29
C PRO A 162 11.56 7.73 -16.69
N ASP A 163 11.99 8.73 -17.46
CA ASP A 163 12.53 8.51 -18.81
C ASP A 163 13.77 7.60 -18.81
N THR A 164 14.54 7.62 -17.71
CA THR A 164 15.72 6.78 -17.51
C THR A 164 15.40 5.33 -17.18
N ALA A 165 14.15 4.99 -16.83
CA ALA A 165 13.81 3.64 -16.41
C ALA A 165 13.67 2.70 -17.62
N THR A 166 14.32 1.54 -17.54
CA THR A 166 14.05 0.42 -18.44
C THR A 166 12.72 -0.22 -18.06
N ILE A 167 11.88 -0.49 -19.05
CA ILE A 167 10.58 -1.14 -18.88
C ILE A 167 10.67 -2.50 -19.56
N GLY A 168 10.53 -3.57 -18.80
CA GLY A 168 10.54 -4.94 -19.31
C GLY A 168 9.30 -5.24 -20.16
N ASP A 169 9.38 -6.34 -20.92
CA ASP A 169 8.30 -6.77 -21.80
C ASP A 169 6.98 -6.91 -21.03
N GLU A 170 5.89 -6.38 -21.59
CA GLU A 170 4.55 -6.49 -21.01
C GLU A 170 4.48 -6.09 -19.53
N ALA A 171 5.37 -5.19 -19.07
CA ALA A 171 5.39 -4.72 -17.69
C ALA A 171 4.07 -4.07 -17.26
N PHE A 172 3.32 -3.52 -18.21
CA PHE A 172 1.97 -2.99 -18.03
C PHE A 172 1.05 -3.60 -19.10
N ASP A 173 -0.25 -3.70 -18.79
CA ASP A 173 -1.24 -4.13 -19.76
C ASP A 173 -1.35 -3.16 -20.94
N SER A 174 -1.79 -3.65 -22.10
CA SER A 174 -1.94 -2.83 -23.32
C SER A 174 -2.90 -1.65 -23.15
N GLU A 175 -3.83 -1.75 -22.19
CA GLU A 175 -4.81 -0.70 -21.87
C GLU A 175 -4.23 0.37 -20.93
N THR A 176 -3.11 0.10 -20.26
CA THR A 176 -2.46 1.05 -19.35
C THR A 176 -1.70 2.10 -20.16
N THR A 177 -2.09 3.37 -20.01
CA THR A 177 -1.35 4.48 -20.63
C THR A 177 -0.05 4.73 -19.87
N VAL A 178 1.10 4.46 -20.51
CA VAL A 178 2.43 4.72 -19.95
C VAL A 178 2.97 6.05 -20.47
N LEU A 179 3.23 6.99 -19.56
CA LEU A 179 3.88 8.27 -19.88
C LEU A 179 5.33 8.26 -19.38
N ARG A 180 6.28 8.67 -20.22
CA ARG A 180 7.68 8.87 -19.83
C ARG A 180 7.94 10.35 -19.52
N LEU A 181 8.53 10.65 -18.37
CA LEU A 181 8.85 12.01 -17.97
C LEU A 181 10.33 12.17 -17.59
N LEU A 182 10.90 13.31 -17.95
CA LEU A 182 12.22 13.72 -17.49
C LEU A 182 12.22 13.82 -15.95
N PRO A 183 13.32 13.46 -15.26
CA PRO A 183 13.36 13.45 -13.80
C PRO A 183 12.95 14.77 -13.13
N ALA A 184 13.23 15.91 -13.78
CA ALA A 184 12.83 17.22 -13.28
C ALA A 184 11.33 17.49 -13.42
N SER A 185 10.68 17.04 -14.51
CA SER A 185 9.27 17.30 -14.78
C SER A 185 8.32 16.39 -13.98
N MET A 186 8.79 15.23 -13.51
CA MET A 186 7.99 14.38 -12.61
C MET A 186 7.61 15.09 -11.30
N ARG A 187 8.50 15.93 -10.75
CA ARG A 187 8.24 16.62 -9.48
C ARG A 187 7.06 17.58 -9.56
N ASP A 188 6.93 18.31 -10.67
CA ASP A 188 5.84 19.26 -10.86
C ASP A 188 4.54 18.57 -11.28
N LEU A 189 4.62 17.47 -12.05
CA LEU A 189 3.44 16.73 -12.52
C LEU A 189 2.84 15.82 -11.45
N GLN A 190 3.65 15.26 -10.54
CA GLN A 190 3.16 14.53 -9.38
C GLN A 190 2.32 15.46 -8.49
N ARG A 191 2.83 16.67 -8.21
CA ARG A 191 2.07 17.73 -7.52
C ARG A 191 0.82 18.16 -8.29
N TRP A 192 0.84 18.10 -9.62
CA TRP A 192 -0.33 18.41 -10.44
C TRP A 192 -1.40 17.32 -10.35
N TYR A 193 -1.05 16.03 -10.41
CA TYR A 193 -2.00 14.93 -10.22
C TYR A 193 -2.54 14.93 -8.78
N GLU A 194 -1.70 15.12 -7.76
CA GLU A 194 -2.12 15.32 -6.37
C GLU A 194 -3.08 16.50 -6.24
N ALA A 195 -2.81 17.62 -6.92
CA ALA A 195 -3.70 18.77 -6.94
C ALA A 195 -5.02 18.52 -7.70
N VAL A 196 -5.01 17.73 -8.78
CA VAL A 196 -6.21 17.33 -9.52
C VAL A 196 -7.06 16.38 -8.69
N ASP A 197 -6.45 15.39 -8.03
CA ASP A 197 -7.14 14.48 -7.13
C ASP A 197 -7.72 15.24 -5.94
N GLY A 198 -6.96 16.19 -5.37
CA GLY A 198 -7.45 17.12 -4.36
C GLY A 198 -8.61 18.00 -4.84
N ALA A 199 -8.54 18.52 -6.07
CA ALA A 199 -9.62 19.31 -6.67
C ALA A 199 -10.86 18.45 -6.99
N LEU A 200 -10.68 17.18 -7.36
CA LEU A 200 -11.76 16.23 -7.64
C LEU A 200 -12.43 15.79 -6.33
N ALA A 201 -11.64 15.53 -5.28
CA ALA A 201 -12.12 15.30 -3.93
C ALA A 201 -12.91 16.51 -3.42
N TYR A 202 -12.36 17.73 -3.58
CA TYR A 202 -13.07 18.98 -3.26
C TYR A 202 -14.39 19.11 -4.03
N LYS A 203 -14.41 18.83 -5.34
CA LYS A 203 -15.62 18.89 -6.16
C LYS A 203 -16.68 17.87 -5.72
N ARG A 204 -16.26 16.66 -5.31
CA ARG A 204 -17.14 15.61 -4.76
C ARG A 204 -17.68 15.96 -3.38
N CYS A 205 -16.88 16.62 -2.54
CA CYS A 205 -17.27 17.04 -1.20
C CYS A 205 -18.06 18.35 -1.20
N ARG A 206 -18.01 19.14 -2.27
CA ARG A 206 -18.73 20.43 -2.39
C ARG A 206 -20.23 20.33 -2.04
N PRO A 207 -21.01 19.35 -2.55
CA PRO A 207 -22.41 19.20 -2.17
C PRO A 207 -22.62 18.79 -0.72
N LEU A 208 -21.75 17.92 -0.18
CA LEU A 208 -21.78 17.51 1.23
C LEU A 208 -21.46 18.70 2.15
N LEU A 209 -20.48 19.52 1.78
CA LEU A 209 -20.08 20.73 2.50
C LEU A 209 -21.19 21.79 2.49
N TYR A 210 -21.82 22.02 1.34
CA TYR A 210 -22.99 22.93 1.28
C TYR A 210 -24.18 22.37 2.05
N GLY A 211 -24.45 21.06 1.96
CA GLY A 211 -25.51 20.42 2.73
C GLY A 211 -25.24 20.50 4.24
N TRP A 212 -24.00 20.33 4.67
CA TRP A 212 -23.61 20.53 6.05
C TRP A 212 -23.76 22.00 6.47
N LEU A 213 -23.30 22.95 5.67
CA LEU A 213 -23.45 24.39 5.93
C LEU A 213 -24.92 24.81 6.03
N GLU A 214 -25.80 24.30 5.16
CA GLU A 214 -27.25 24.53 5.25
C GLU A 214 -27.84 23.92 6.54
N ARG A 215 -27.46 22.67 6.89
CA ARG A 215 -27.90 22.04 8.14
C ARG A 215 -27.42 22.83 9.36
N ALA A 216 -26.14 23.23 9.39
CA ALA A 216 -25.54 24.05 10.44
C ALA A 216 -26.21 25.43 10.53
N GLN A 217 -26.51 26.07 9.40
CA GLN A 217 -27.22 27.35 9.35
C GLN A 217 -28.68 27.25 9.83
N THR A 218 -29.34 26.13 9.58
CA THR A 218 -30.69 25.85 10.08
C THR A 218 -30.67 25.58 11.59
N ARG A 219 -29.59 24.98 12.11
CA ARG A 219 -29.38 24.68 13.54
C ARG A 219 -28.74 25.83 14.32
N LEU A 220 -28.20 26.85 13.65
CA LEU A 220 -27.61 28.05 14.26
C LEU A 220 -28.60 28.82 15.15
N GLY A 221 -29.91 28.62 14.95
CA GLY A 221 -30.98 29.14 15.84
C GLY A 221 -31.27 28.32 17.10
N SER A 222 -30.62 27.17 17.33
CA SER A 222 -30.89 26.24 18.44
C SER A 222 -29.67 25.91 19.32
N TYR A 223 -28.59 26.70 19.23
CA TYR A 223 -27.46 26.58 20.17
C TYR A 223 -27.86 27.09 21.56
N GLY A 224 -28.45 26.19 22.35
CA GLY A 224 -28.66 26.38 23.78
C GLY A 224 -27.34 26.52 24.56
N PRO A 225 -27.41 26.97 25.82
CA PRO A 225 -26.23 27.36 26.63
C PRO A 225 -25.24 26.21 26.90
N ASP A 226 -25.65 24.96 26.74
CA ASP A 226 -24.88 23.78 27.16
C ASP A 226 -23.96 23.20 26.06
N GLY A 227 -23.90 23.80 24.86
CA GLY A 227 -22.98 23.39 23.80
C GLY A 227 -23.23 22.01 23.18
N ALA A 228 -24.20 21.22 23.65
CA ALA A 228 -24.51 19.88 23.16
C ALA A 228 -24.88 19.83 21.66
N ALA A 229 -25.44 20.90 21.12
CA ALA A 229 -25.69 21.01 19.68
C ALA A 229 -24.40 21.23 18.86
N ARG A 230 -23.39 21.93 19.41
CA ARG A 230 -22.07 22.05 18.76
C ARG A 230 -21.31 20.73 18.75
N GLN A 231 -21.37 19.97 19.84
CA GLN A 231 -20.74 18.65 19.92
C GLN A 231 -21.38 17.68 18.92
N ARG A 232 -22.71 17.68 18.79
CA ARG A 232 -23.40 16.86 17.78
C ARG A 232 -23.09 17.30 16.35
N ASP A 233 -23.01 18.60 16.08
CA ASP A 233 -22.66 19.09 14.75
C ASP A 233 -21.21 18.78 14.38
N LEU A 234 -20.30 18.74 15.37
CA LEU A 234 -18.92 18.28 15.22
C LEU A 234 -18.85 16.77 14.97
N GLU A 235 -19.56 15.96 15.74
CA GLU A 235 -19.64 14.50 15.53
C GLU A 235 -20.30 14.14 14.19
N GLU A 236 -21.29 14.92 13.72
CA GLU A 236 -21.92 14.76 12.41
C GLU A 236 -20.98 15.21 11.28
N PHE A 237 -20.22 16.29 11.46
CA PHE A 237 -19.16 16.70 10.54
C PHE A 237 -18.04 15.65 10.45
N GLU A 238 -17.53 15.21 11.59
CA GLU A 238 -16.52 14.16 11.68
C GLU A 238 -17.05 12.80 11.20
N GLY A 239 -18.35 12.51 11.30
CA GLY A 239 -18.98 11.33 10.71
C GLY A 239 -19.11 11.42 9.19
N ASP A 240 -19.64 12.53 8.69
CA ASP A 240 -19.89 12.78 7.27
C ASP A 240 -18.58 12.98 6.48
N PHE A 241 -17.50 13.44 7.13
CA PHE A 241 -16.20 13.71 6.49
C PHE A 241 -15.04 12.90 7.08
N GLY A 242 -15.22 12.11 8.14
CA GLY A 242 -14.14 11.35 8.79
C GLY A 242 -13.58 10.21 7.95
N HIS A 243 -14.36 9.69 7.02
CA HIS A 243 -13.88 8.75 6.00
C HIS A 243 -12.93 9.39 4.97
N LEU A 244 -12.85 10.73 4.95
CA LEU A 244 -11.94 11.51 4.09
C LEU A 244 -10.68 11.96 4.84
N ALA A 245 -10.59 11.74 6.15
CA ALA A 245 -9.44 12.12 6.99
C ALA A 245 -8.28 11.11 6.95
N LEU A 246 -8.34 10.07 6.12
CA LEU A 246 -7.19 9.21 5.90
C LEU A 246 -6.31 9.75 4.76
N HIS A 247 -5.12 10.17 5.18
CA HIS A 247 -3.92 10.53 4.41
C HIS A 247 -3.68 12.03 4.18
N SER A 248 -3.51 12.76 5.27
CA SER A 248 -2.56 13.88 5.30
C SER A 248 -1.85 13.91 6.66
N ASP A 249 -0.85 13.04 6.79
CA ASP A 249 0.36 13.25 7.60
C ASP A 249 1.53 12.67 6.79
#